data_AF-A0A2M7JA47-F1
#
_entry.id   AF-A0A2M7JA47-F1
#
_cell.length_a   1.000
_cell.length_b   1.000
_cell.length_c   1.000
_cell.angle_alpha   90.00
_cell.angle_beta   90.00
_cell.angle_gamma   90.00
#
_symmetry.space_group_name_H-M   'P 1'
#
loop_
_entity.id
_entity.type
_entity.pdbx_description
1 polymer ?
#
loop_
_entity_poly.entity_id
_entity_poly.type
_entity_poly.pdbx_seq_one_letter_code
_entity_poly.pdbx_strand_id
1 'polypeptide(L)'
;HENNALILRQINLFIAYIKQGNLKFSKNQNKVMKGSIKEMARCCSIKEFYDNDMEYIKTQLIIDFLTAASTERIIDPIKGLKQLFDNFFNCKDLKKYQMRNLLFHIKGDANYYYYNYEQQEEKVRLSILNLLKVMSDYHWYAMENMINYCCYRDMNLDLVDRAVANRYLYYNKTFRYGHERVMISDGIYKDALIIPLVKSVMFLFSAFGLVDIAYNLPENPFLQEKEHKYLSVFDGLQYVRLTRLGAFVLGLTKEYTMEGIEEQKANLILDEGRLLIHMEGEDVLKRLALEKIGEKMSNAHYRVDYNSFLKECFCEKDIQQKITLFKDYISSKPPQIWQNFLDGILKKINPLTIEKEMTVYKLIPDKELISLIATDELLKKYILKAEDCRILIKAANINKIKKRLGELGYFVDHM
;
A
#
# COMPACT_ATOMS: atom_id res chain seq x y z
N HIS A 1 5.97 23.68 -13.25
CA HIS A 1 6.71 23.83 -11.99
C HIS A 1 5.92 23.20 -10.87
N GLU A 2 6.34 22.02 -10.43
CA GLU A 2 5.85 21.50 -9.16
C GLU A 2 6.64 22.19 -8.04
N ASN A 3 5.93 22.59 -6.99
CA ASN A 3 6.55 23.24 -5.86
C ASN A 3 7.19 22.17 -4.98
N ASN A 4 8.53 22.06 -4.99
CA ASN A 4 9.27 21.08 -4.18
C ASN A 4 8.91 21.13 -2.68
N ALA A 5 8.55 22.30 -2.15
CA ALA A 5 8.09 22.44 -0.76
C ALA A 5 6.72 21.79 -0.54
N LEU A 6 5.82 21.83 -1.54
CA LEU A 6 4.54 21.12 -1.48
C LEU A 6 4.75 19.59 -1.46
N ILE A 7 5.61 19.06 -2.33
CA ILE A 7 5.94 17.64 -2.39
C ILE A 7 6.51 17.14 -1.05
N LEU A 8 7.44 17.89 -0.46
CA LEU A 8 8.04 17.55 0.83
C LEU A 8 7.03 17.55 1.98
N ARG A 9 5.96 18.36 1.93
CA ARG A 9 4.86 18.26 2.91
C ARG A 9 3.97 17.07 2.63
N GLN A 10 3.64 16.87 1.36
CA GLN A 10 2.74 15.82 0.94
C GLN A 10 3.32 14.42 1.12
N ILE A 11 4.65 14.24 1.16
CA ILE A 11 5.23 12.90 1.34
C ILE A 11 4.77 12.21 2.63
N ASN A 12 4.68 12.97 3.73
CA ASN A 12 4.16 12.46 4.99
C ASN A 12 2.67 12.16 4.90
N LEU A 13 1.92 12.98 4.15
CA LEU A 13 0.52 12.73 3.85
C LEU A 13 0.33 11.44 3.04
N PHE A 14 1.15 11.20 2.02
CA PHE A 14 1.11 9.98 1.23
C PHE A 14 1.42 8.76 2.07
N ILE A 15 2.51 8.78 2.84
CA ILE A 15 2.90 7.67 3.72
C ILE A 15 1.83 7.39 4.77
N ALA A 16 1.30 8.44 5.42
CA ALA A 16 0.24 8.30 6.41
C ALA A 16 -1.03 7.69 5.79
N TYR A 17 -1.45 8.17 4.62
CA TYR A 17 -2.62 7.66 3.92
C TYR A 17 -2.49 6.17 3.60
N ILE A 18 -1.32 5.74 3.07
CA ILE A 18 -1.04 4.34 2.75
C ILE A 18 -1.05 3.48 4.02
N LYS A 19 -0.37 3.93 5.08
CA LYS A 19 -0.27 3.20 6.36
C LYS A 19 -1.58 3.06 7.12
N GLN A 20 -2.48 4.01 6.97
CA GLN A 20 -3.80 3.96 7.57
C GLN A 20 -4.71 2.88 6.98
N GLY A 21 -4.21 2.09 6.02
CA GLY A 21 -4.98 1.03 5.36
C GLY A 21 -6.08 1.59 4.46
N ASN A 22 -5.94 2.83 3.96
CA ASN A 22 -6.93 3.45 3.08
C ASN A 22 -6.91 2.85 1.66
N LEU A 23 -5.87 2.10 1.30
CA LEU A 23 -5.77 1.42 0.01
C LEU A 23 -6.55 0.10 0.04
N LYS A 24 -7.49 -0.04 -0.90
CA LYS A 24 -8.20 -1.30 -1.17
C LYS A 24 -7.54 -2.00 -2.34
N PHE A 25 -7.33 -3.29 -2.19
CA PHE A 25 -6.71 -4.14 -3.19
C PHE A 25 -7.75 -5.04 -3.86
N SER A 26 -7.48 -5.45 -5.10
CA SER A 26 -8.28 -6.45 -5.81
C SER A 26 -8.29 -7.79 -5.06
N LYS A 27 -9.20 -8.71 -5.43
CA LYS A 27 -9.38 -10.02 -4.74
C LYS A 27 -8.09 -10.83 -4.59
N ASN A 28 -7.15 -10.68 -5.53
CA ASN A 28 -5.86 -11.38 -5.52
C ASN A 28 -4.76 -10.59 -4.80
N GLN A 29 -5.10 -9.48 -4.13
CA GLN A 29 -4.22 -8.53 -3.42
C GLN A 29 -3.07 -7.90 -4.23
N ASN A 30 -2.97 -8.20 -5.53
CA ASN A 30 -1.83 -7.79 -6.36
C ASN A 30 -1.94 -6.39 -7.00
N LYS A 31 -3.13 -5.77 -6.98
CA LYS A 31 -3.36 -4.46 -7.61
C LYS A 31 -4.29 -3.61 -6.75
N VAL A 32 -3.94 -2.34 -6.59
CA VAL A 32 -4.78 -1.34 -5.93
C VAL A 32 -6.00 -1.04 -6.82
N MET A 33 -7.17 -0.94 -6.19
CA MET A 33 -8.42 -0.66 -6.90
C MET A 33 -8.43 0.79 -7.39
N LYS A 34 -8.95 1.04 -8.61
CA LYS A 34 -9.08 2.39 -9.19
C LYS A 34 -9.76 3.39 -8.24
N GLY A 35 -10.79 2.96 -7.51
CA GLY A 35 -11.46 3.79 -6.52
C GLY A 35 -10.53 4.28 -5.40
N SER A 36 -9.61 3.43 -4.90
CA SER A 36 -8.65 3.82 -3.86
C SER A 36 -7.57 4.78 -4.37
N ILE A 37 -7.14 4.63 -5.62
CA ILE A 37 -6.20 5.55 -6.25
C ILE A 37 -6.86 6.94 -6.36
N LYS A 38 -8.09 7.00 -6.88
CA LYS A 38 -8.87 8.23 -6.99
C LYS A 38 -9.10 8.91 -5.64
N GLU A 39 -9.45 8.14 -4.61
CA GLU A 39 -9.62 8.68 -3.26
C GLU A 39 -8.31 9.24 -2.70
N MET A 40 -7.17 8.56 -2.92
CA MET A 40 -5.87 9.08 -2.49
C MET A 40 -5.54 10.39 -3.19
N ALA A 41 -5.74 10.47 -4.51
CA ALA A 41 -5.49 11.68 -5.28
C ALA A 41 -6.30 12.86 -4.75
N ARG A 42 -7.60 12.64 -4.49
CA ARG A 42 -8.51 13.64 -3.91
C ARG A 42 -8.10 14.04 -2.49
N CYS A 43 -7.93 13.08 -1.59
CA CYS A 43 -7.62 13.31 -0.18
C CYS A 43 -6.27 14.00 -0.01
N CYS A 44 -5.27 13.61 -0.79
CA CYS A 44 -3.93 14.17 -0.69
C CYS A 44 -3.71 15.40 -1.59
N SER A 45 -4.74 15.82 -2.33
CA SER A 45 -4.69 16.92 -3.32
C SER A 45 -3.52 16.76 -4.29
N ILE A 46 -3.37 15.55 -4.84
CA ILE A 46 -2.32 15.25 -5.80
C ILE A 46 -2.73 15.83 -7.15
N LYS A 47 -1.91 16.74 -7.68
CA LYS A 47 -2.06 17.21 -9.05
C LYS A 47 -1.50 16.16 -10.00
N GLU A 48 -2.38 15.60 -10.83
CA GLU A 48 -2.03 14.55 -11.78
C GLU A 48 -1.24 15.07 -12.99
N PHE A 49 -0.57 14.14 -13.70
CA PHE A 49 0.15 14.47 -14.93
C PHE A 49 -0.80 14.77 -16.09
N TYR A 50 -1.94 14.08 -16.15
CA TYR A 50 -2.91 14.20 -17.23
C TYR A 50 -4.32 14.41 -16.65
N ASP A 51 -5.12 15.23 -17.33
CA ASP A 51 -6.51 15.54 -16.94
C ASP A 51 -7.56 14.63 -17.63
N ASN A 52 -7.13 13.71 -18.51
CA ASN A 52 -7.99 12.87 -19.35
C ASN A 52 -8.01 11.40 -18.87
N ASP A 53 -8.53 10.45 -19.67
CA ASP A 53 -8.66 8.99 -19.41
C ASP A 53 -7.42 8.26 -18.82
N MET A 54 -6.25 8.90 -18.86
CA MET A 54 -5.04 8.51 -18.15
C MET A 54 -5.03 9.08 -16.72
N GLU A 55 -6.19 9.08 -16.06
CA GLU A 55 -6.34 9.64 -14.72
C GLU A 55 -5.48 8.86 -13.71
N TYR A 56 -4.85 9.58 -12.80
CA TYR A 56 -4.17 9.05 -11.62
C TYR A 56 -2.81 8.35 -11.82
N ILE A 57 -2.09 8.60 -12.93
CA ILE A 57 -0.75 8.03 -13.15
C ILE A 57 0.25 8.47 -12.07
N LYS A 58 0.23 9.74 -11.66
CA LYS A 58 1.14 10.24 -10.61
C LYS A 58 0.84 9.56 -9.28
N THR A 59 -0.44 9.52 -8.91
CA THR A 59 -0.87 8.86 -7.68
C THR A 59 -0.52 7.37 -7.70
N GLN A 60 -0.71 6.67 -8.82
CA GLN A 60 -0.34 5.27 -8.97
C GLN A 60 1.17 5.05 -8.75
N LEU A 61 2.02 5.88 -9.36
CA LEU A 61 3.48 5.81 -9.17
C LEU A 61 3.89 6.01 -7.71
N ILE A 62 3.26 6.98 -7.02
CA ILE A 62 3.50 7.25 -5.60
C ILE A 62 3.10 6.04 -4.74
N ILE A 63 1.90 5.49 -4.99
CA ILE A 63 1.38 4.31 -4.28
C ILE A 63 2.33 3.12 -4.45
N ASP A 64 2.68 2.77 -5.69
CA ASP A 64 3.49 1.59 -5.98
C ASP A 64 4.88 1.71 -5.35
N PHE A 65 5.48 2.90 -5.40
CA PHE A 65 6.78 3.15 -4.82
C PHE A 65 6.77 3.11 -3.29
N LEU A 66 5.88 3.86 -2.64
CA LEU A 66 5.85 3.98 -1.17
C LEU A 66 5.35 2.71 -0.48
N THR A 67 4.43 1.97 -1.11
CA THR A 67 3.97 0.67 -0.57
C THR A 67 5.12 -0.33 -0.52
N ALA A 68 6.01 -0.31 -1.51
CA ALA A 68 7.17 -1.18 -1.56
C ALA A 68 8.29 -0.73 -0.61
N ALA A 69 8.58 0.58 -0.53
CA ALA A 69 9.70 1.12 0.22
C ALA A 69 9.60 0.98 1.77
N SER A 70 8.50 0.45 2.31
CA SER A 70 8.32 0.13 3.74
C SER A 70 8.74 1.26 4.69
N THR A 71 8.34 2.50 4.41
CA THR A 71 8.84 3.65 5.18
C THR A 71 8.14 3.79 6.52
N GLU A 72 8.90 3.97 7.61
CA GLU A 72 8.40 4.51 8.87
C GLU A 72 7.89 5.96 8.73
N ARG A 73 7.31 6.54 9.79
CA ARG A 73 6.96 7.97 9.76
C ARG A 73 8.25 8.76 9.49
N ILE A 74 8.26 9.58 8.45
CA ILE A 74 9.42 10.42 8.14
C ILE A 74 9.35 11.66 9.03
N ILE A 75 10.18 11.69 10.07
CA ILE A 75 10.26 12.83 11.02
C ILE A 75 10.80 14.08 10.30
N ASP A 76 11.82 13.91 9.47
CA ASP A 76 12.42 14.96 8.64
C ASP A 76 12.16 14.63 7.17
N PRO A 77 11.17 15.29 6.50
CA PRO A 77 10.76 14.98 5.14
C PRO A 77 11.90 14.98 4.12
N ILE A 78 12.89 15.87 4.30
CA ILE A 78 14.03 16.01 3.40
C ILE A 78 14.97 14.80 3.59
N LYS A 79 15.32 14.48 4.84
CA LYS A 79 16.17 13.30 5.11
C LYS A 79 15.49 11.99 4.76
N GLY A 80 14.19 11.87 4.98
CA GLY A 80 13.46 10.65 4.63
C GLY A 80 13.31 10.48 3.12
N LEU A 81 13.08 11.57 2.36
CA LEU A 81 13.12 11.52 0.90
C LEU A 81 14.50 11.10 0.38
N LYS A 82 15.56 11.64 0.98
CA LYS A 82 16.94 11.22 0.68
C LYS A 82 17.14 9.73 0.94
N GLN A 83 16.76 9.26 2.12
CA GLN A 83 16.87 7.85 2.50
C GLN A 83 16.05 6.92 1.57
N LEU A 84 14.86 7.34 1.15
CA LEU A 84 14.02 6.63 0.18
C LEU A 84 14.77 6.37 -1.13
N PHE A 85 15.35 7.43 -1.70
CA PHE A 85 16.07 7.31 -2.97
C PHE A 85 17.47 6.71 -2.82
N ASP A 86 18.13 6.88 -1.67
CA ASP A 86 19.34 6.14 -1.33
C ASP A 86 19.05 4.62 -1.29
N ASN A 87 17.94 4.20 -0.69
CA ASN A 87 17.54 2.79 -0.70
C ASN A 87 17.20 2.29 -2.11
N PHE A 88 16.55 3.13 -2.93
CA PHE A 88 16.25 2.83 -4.32
C PHE A 88 17.54 2.60 -5.13
N PHE A 89 18.50 3.53 -5.10
CA PHE A 89 19.72 3.40 -5.91
C PHE A 89 20.70 2.34 -5.37
N ASN A 90 20.72 2.09 -4.05
CA ASN A 90 21.53 1.05 -3.43
C ASN A 90 20.83 -0.32 -3.36
N CYS A 91 19.72 -0.51 -4.09
CA CYS A 91 19.02 -1.79 -4.22
C CYS A 91 18.55 -2.44 -2.91
N LYS A 92 18.38 -1.67 -1.82
CA LYS A 92 17.93 -2.22 -0.53
C LYS A 92 16.49 -2.71 -0.56
N ASP A 93 15.67 -2.12 -1.43
CA ASP A 93 14.25 -2.45 -1.62
C ASP A 93 13.98 -3.27 -2.89
N LEU A 94 15.01 -3.86 -3.51
CA LEU A 94 14.91 -4.52 -4.83
C LEU A 94 13.86 -5.64 -4.89
N LYS A 95 13.73 -6.43 -3.81
CA LYS A 95 12.73 -7.49 -3.70
C LYS A 95 11.30 -6.97 -3.53
N LYS A 96 11.15 -5.72 -3.11
CA LYS A 96 9.86 -5.07 -2.86
C LYS A 96 9.43 -4.20 -4.04
N TYR A 97 10.38 -3.51 -4.67
CA TYR A 97 10.14 -2.60 -5.79
C TYR A 97 11.05 -2.93 -6.96
N GLN A 98 10.46 -3.49 -8.02
CA GLN A 98 11.15 -3.81 -9.27
C GLN A 98 10.79 -2.77 -10.34
N MET A 99 11.79 -2.21 -11.03
CA MET A 99 11.58 -1.16 -12.05
C MET A 99 10.75 -1.65 -13.24
N ARG A 100 10.65 -2.97 -13.47
CA ARG A 100 9.78 -3.52 -14.52
C ARG A 100 8.31 -3.17 -14.30
N ASN A 101 7.91 -2.91 -13.06
CA ASN A 101 6.55 -2.50 -12.73
C ASN A 101 6.20 -1.13 -13.30
N LEU A 102 7.18 -0.31 -13.71
CA LEU A 102 6.98 0.96 -14.39
C LEU A 102 6.63 0.80 -15.88
N LEU A 103 6.73 -0.40 -16.43
CA LEU A 103 6.40 -0.70 -17.83
C LEU A 103 4.95 -1.16 -17.94
N PHE A 104 4.00 -0.24 -17.71
CA PHE A 104 2.56 -0.55 -17.59
C PHE A 104 1.96 -1.24 -18.83
N HIS A 105 2.55 -1.03 -20.01
CA HIS A 105 2.12 -1.59 -21.28
C HIS A 105 2.62 -3.02 -21.52
N ILE A 106 3.69 -3.44 -20.82
CA ILE A 106 4.28 -4.76 -21.02
C ILE A 106 3.50 -5.82 -20.25
N LYS A 107 3.23 -6.92 -20.95
CA LYS A 107 2.54 -8.12 -20.44
C LYS A 107 3.46 -9.33 -20.55
N GLY A 108 3.09 -10.38 -19.83
CA GLY A 108 3.88 -11.61 -19.70
C GLY A 108 4.66 -11.67 -18.39
N ASP A 109 5.29 -12.81 -18.15
CA ASP A 109 6.07 -13.05 -16.93
C ASP A 109 7.47 -13.54 -17.30
N ALA A 110 8.45 -12.65 -17.11
CA ALA A 110 9.87 -12.97 -17.26
C ALA A 110 10.49 -13.51 -15.97
N ASN A 111 9.83 -13.36 -14.81
CA ASN A 111 10.44 -13.63 -13.50
C ASN A 111 10.68 -15.13 -13.26
N TYR A 112 9.83 -16.00 -13.81
CA TYR A 112 9.96 -17.45 -13.61
C TYR A 112 11.24 -18.02 -14.24
N TYR A 113 11.85 -17.32 -15.20
CA TYR A 113 12.96 -17.85 -16.01
C TYR A 113 14.26 -17.06 -15.86
N TYR A 114 14.34 -16.09 -14.94
CA TYR A 114 15.44 -15.15 -14.86
C TYR A 114 16.26 -15.28 -13.57
N TYR A 115 17.34 -16.04 -13.61
CA TYR A 115 18.20 -16.32 -12.45
C TYR A 115 19.00 -15.09 -11.93
N ASN A 116 19.13 -13.99 -12.70
CA ASN A 116 20.03 -12.86 -12.37
C ASN A 116 19.36 -11.46 -12.39
N TYR A 117 18.04 -11.36 -12.18
CA TYR A 117 17.31 -10.11 -12.49
C TYR A 117 17.75 -8.99 -11.56
N GLU A 118 18.14 -9.37 -10.33
CA GLU A 118 18.64 -8.45 -9.32
C GLU A 118 19.92 -7.75 -9.76
N GLN A 119 20.89 -8.49 -10.31
CA GLN A 119 22.16 -7.93 -10.79
C GLN A 119 21.95 -7.02 -12.00
N GLN A 120 21.03 -7.39 -12.89
CA GLN A 120 20.76 -6.57 -14.07
C GLN A 120 20.07 -5.26 -13.67
N GLU A 121 19.07 -5.35 -12.79
CA GLU A 121 18.37 -4.18 -12.29
C GLU A 121 19.29 -3.23 -11.49
N GLU A 122 20.25 -3.75 -10.73
CA GLU A 122 21.29 -2.96 -10.06
C GLU A 122 22.11 -2.14 -11.06
N LYS A 123 22.56 -2.75 -12.15
CA LYS A 123 23.29 -2.04 -13.22
C LYS A 123 22.44 -0.94 -13.86
N VAL A 124 21.16 -1.22 -14.12
CA VAL A 124 20.24 -0.22 -14.69
C VAL A 124 20.03 0.96 -13.73
N ARG A 125 19.86 0.70 -12.43
CA ARG A 125 19.72 1.76 -11.40
C ARG A 125 20.98 2.63 -11.34
N LEU A 126 22.16 2.02 -11.41
CA LEU A 126 23.43 2.75 -11.45
C LEU A 126 23.57 3.59 -12.72
N SER A 127 23.20 3.05 -13.89
CA SER A 127 23.15 3.81 -15.14
C SER A 127 22.21 5.02 -15.02
N ILE A 128 21.01 4.83 -14.50
CA ILE A 128 20.05 5.93 -14.27
C ILE A 128 20.64 6.98 -13.32
N LEU A 129 21.27 6.56 -12.21
CA LEU A 129 21.92 7.48 -11.28
C LEU A 129 23.00 8.31 -12.01
N ASN A 130 23.85 7.66 -12.80
CA ASN A 130 24.88 8.34 -13.57
C ASN A 130 24.29 9.32 -14.59
N LEU A 131 23.15 8.97 -15.22
CA LEU A 131 22.43 9.86 -16.11
C LEU A 131 21.96 11.14 -15.38
N LEU A 132 21.42 10.99 -14.16
CA LEU A 132 21.01 12.14 -13.33
C LEU A 132 22.20 13.04 -12.96
N LYS A 133 23.37 12.46 -12.68
CA LYS A 133 24.59 13.21 -12.34
C LYS A 133 25.10 14.08 -13.50
N VAL A 134 24.86 13.65 -14.75
CA VAL A 134 25.19 14.45 -15.95
C VAL A 134 24.34 15.73 -16.00
N MET A 135 23.10 15.71 -15.51
CA MET A 135 22.20 16.87 -15.47
C MET A 135 22.44 17.82 -14.28
N SER A 136 23.64 17.80 -13.69
CA SER A 136 23.96 18.56 -12.46
C SER A 136 24.06 20.07 -12.65
N ASP A 137 24.01 20.56 -13.88
CA ASP A 137 24.01 21.98 -14.23
C ASP A 137 22.61 22.62 -14.23
N TYR A 138 21.57 21.85 -13.92
CA TYR A 138 20.19 22.30 -13.84
C TYR A 138 19.65 22.88 -15.17
N HIS A 139 20.17 22.45 -16.32
CA HIS A 139 19.59 22.80 -17.63
C HIS A 139 18.45 21.85 -18.02
N TRP A 140 17.60 22.30 -18.94
CA TRP A 140 16.62 21.44 -19.59
C TRP A 140 17.28 20.62 -20.69
N TYR A 141 17.15 19.30 -20.59
CA TYR A 141 17.66 18.35 -21.57
C TYR A 141 16.52 17.72 -22.34
N ALA A 142 16.65 17.70 -23.67
CA ALA A 142 15.74 16.91 -24.50
C ALA A 142 15.90 15.43 -24.15
N MET A 143 14.78 14.75 -23.91
CA MET A 143 14.76 13.34 -23.52
C MET A 143 15.39 12.45 -24.60
N GLU A 144 15.21 12.79 -25.88
CA GLU A 144 15.86 12.11 -26.99
C GLU A 144 17.40 12.20 -26.90
N ASN A 145 17.94 13.39 -26.60
CA ASN A 145 19.39 13.58 -26.42
C ASN A 145 19.92 12.75 -25.25
N MET A 146 19.16 12.64 -24.16
CA MET A 146 19.53 11.84 -23.00
C MET A 146 19.52 10.33 -23.32
N ILE A 147 18.55 9.85 -24.09
CA ILE A 147 18.52 8.46 -24.57
C ILE A 147 19.71 8.19 -25.49
N ASN A 148 19.99 9.09 -26.43
CA ASN A 148 21.13 8.96 -27.33
C ASN A 148 22.46 9.01 -26.57
N TYR A 149 22.59 9.86 -25.56
CA TYR A 149 23.75 9.89 -24.67
C TYR A 149 23.99 8.53 -24.00
N CYS A 150 22.94 7.89 -23.46
CA CYS A 150 23.04 6.54 -22.90
C CYS A 150 23.54 5.52 -23.94
N CYS A 151 23.01 5.59 -25.17
CA CYS A 151 23.43 4.70 -26.26
C CYS A 151 24.90 4.92 -26.65
N TYR A 152 25.36 6.17 -26.77
CA TYR A 152 26.74 6.48 -27.17
C TYR A 152 27.79 6.20 -26.09
N ARG A 153 27.36 6.05 -24.84
CA ARG A 153 28.23 5.78 -23.69
C ARG A 153 28.12 4.34 -23.19
N ASP A 154 27.47 3.46 -23.95
CA ASP A 154 27.22 2.06 -23.61
C ASP A 154 26.67 1.89 -22.18
N MET A 155 25.77 2.79 -21.78
CA MET A 155 25.13 2.71 -20.47
C MET A 155 24.17 1.52 -20.47
N ASN A 156 24.34 0.61 -19.50
CA ASN A 156 23.48 -0.56 -19.42
C ASN A 156 22.08 -0.14 -18.93
N LEU A 157 21.10 -0.21 -19.82
CA LEU A 157 19.68 0.05 -19.55
C LEU A 157 18.79 -1.18 -19.84
N ASP A 158 19.40 -2.33 -20.11
CA ASP A 158 18.70 -3.56 -20.48
C ASP A 158 18.13 -4.21 -19.21
N LEU A 159 16.89 -3.90 -18.82
CA LEU A 159 16.32 -4.44 -17.58
C LEU A 159 16.08 -5.96 -17.63
N VAL A 160 15.81 -6.50 -18.83
CA VAL A 160 15.53 -7.91 -19.07
C VAL A 160 16.39 -8.39 -20.23
N ASP A 161 16.96 -9.58 -20.14
CA ASP A 161 17.70 -10.18 -21.26
C ASP A 161 16.84 -10.22 -22.54
N ARG A 162 17.48 -9.97 -23.68
CA ARG A 162 16.79 -9.84 -24.97
C ARG A 162 16.11 -11.14 -25.40
N ALA A 163 16.75 -12.29 -25.20
CA ALA A 163 16.16 -13.59 -25.54
C ALA A 163 14.96 -13.90 -24.63
N VAL A 164 15.05 -13.55 -23.35
CA VAL A 164 13.93 -13.66 -22.40
C VAL A 164 12.78 -12.72 -22.79
N ALA A 165 13.09 -11.47 -23.12
CA ALA A 165 12.09 -10.50 -23.56
C ALA A 165 11.34 -10.99 -24.81
N ASN A 166 12.06 -11.47 -25.82
CA ASN A 166 11.50 -12.02 -27.06
C ASN A 166 10.57 -13.21 -26.80
N ARG A 167 10.91 -14.06 -25.83
CA ARG A 167 10.15 -15.28 -25.56
C ARG A 167 8.93 -15.07 -24.67
N TYR A 168 9.00 -14.13 -23.73
CA TYR A 168 8.02 -14.06 -22.64
C TYR A 168 7.30 -12.72 -22.53
N LEU A 169 7.86 -11.65 -23.08
CA LEU A 169 7.27 -10.32 -22.98
C LEU A 169 6.55 -9.96 -24.28
N TYR A 170 5.41 -9.31 -24.14
CA TYR A 170 4.63 -8.83 -25.26
C TYR A 170 3.77 -7.63 -24.85
N TYR A 171 3.24 -6.93 -25.85
CA TYR A 171 2.19 -5.94 -25.68
C TYR A 171 1.05 -6.24 -26.67
N ASN A 172 -0.14 -5.68 -26.49
CA ASN A 172 -1.25 -5.96 -27.40
C ASN A 172 -1.40 -4.81 -28.39
N LYS A 173 -1.49 -5.09 -29.69
CA LYS A 173 -1.72 -4.07 -30.73
C LYS A 173 -3.10 -4.26 -31.35
N THR A 174 -3.79 -3.16 -31.65
CA THR A 174 -5.03 -3.20 -32.44
C THR A 174 -4.71 -3.39 -33.92
N PHE A 175 -5.39 -4.34 -34.55
CA PHE A 175 -5.35 -4.62 -35.99
C PHE A 175 -6.76 -4.50 -36.58
N ARG A 176 -6.86 -4.47 -37.92
CA ARG A 176 -8.11 -4.23 -38.67
C ARG A 176 -9.28 -5.14 -38.26
N TYR A 177 -9.01 -6.36 -37.79
CA TYR A 177 -10.02 -7.37 -37.44
C TYR A 177 -9.84 -7.97 -36.04
N GLY A 178 -9.17 -7.26 -35.11
CA GLY A 178 -9.00 -7.74 -33.74
C GLY A 178 -7.77 -7.18 -33.05
N HIS A 179 -7.18 -7.99 -32.18
CA HIS A 179 -5.95 -7.63 -31.48
C HIS A 179 -4.93 -8.75 -31.60
N GLU A 180 -3.66 -8.36 -31.73
CA GLU A 180 -2.54 -9.30 -31.82
C GLU A 180 -1.59 -9.08 -30.64
N ARG A 181 -0.97 -10.18 -30.18
CA ARG A 181 0.16 -10.12 -29.25
C ARG A 181 1.43 -9.87 -30.03
N VAL A 182 2.08 -8.74 -29.78
CA VAL A 182 3.36 -8.40 -30.39
C VAL A 182 4.46 -8.74 -29.39
N MET A 183 5.23 -9.79 -29.68
CA MET A 183 6.37 -10.20 -28.86
C MET A 183 7.49 -9.15 -28.91
N ILE A 184 8.21 -8.96 -27.81
CA ILE A 184 9.30 -7.98 -27.74
C ILE A 184 10.57 -8.55 -28.41
N SER A 185 10.62 -8.49 -29.73
CA SER A 185 11.78 -8.90 -30.51
C SER A 185 12.95 -7.91 -30.39
N ASP A 186 14.15 -8.34 -30.79
CA ASP A 186 15.36 -7.51 -30.76
C ASP A 186 15.19 -6.19 -31.52
N GLY A 187 14.45 -6.20 -32.63
CA GLY A 187 14.24 -5.03 -33.48
C GLY A 187 13.38 -3.94 -32.83
N ILE A 188 12.54 -4.28 -31.84
CA ILE A 188 11.70 -3.32 -31.11
C ILE A 188 12.07 -3.20 -29.64
N TYR A 189 13.07 -3.95 -29.15
CA TYR A 189 13.44 -4.01 -27.74
C TYR A 189 13.74 -2.61 -27.17
N LYS A 190 14.50 -1.79 -27.90
CA LYS A 190 14.84 -0.42 -27.48
C LYS A 190 13.58 0.44 -27.32
N ASP A 191 12.72 0.45 -28.33
CA ASP A 191 11.54 1.31 -28.40
C ASP A 191 10.41 0.83 -27.48
N ALA A 192 10.34 -0.47 -27.21
CA ALA A 192 9.31 -1.07 -26.37
C ALA A 192 9.68 -1.18 -24.88
N LEU A 193 10.97 -1.27 -24.55
CA LEU A 193 11.44 -1.43 -23.17
C LEU A 193 12.32 -0.28 -22.71
N ILE A 194 13.47 -0.04 -23.37
CA ILE A 194 14.48 0.93 -22.88
C ILE A 194 13.91 2.34 -22.83
N ILE A 195 13.35 2.84 -23.94
CA ILE A 195 12.84 4.21 -24.02
C ILE A 195 11.69 4.42 -23.03
N PRO A 196 10.64 3.57 -23.00
CA PRO A 196 9.57 3.71 -22.00
C PRO A 196 10.04 3.59 -20.56
N LEU A 197 11.05 2.75 -20.27
CA LEU A 197 11.61 2.59 -18.92
C LEU A 197 12.29 3.88 -18.46
N VAL A 198 13.14 4.47 -19.28
CA VAL A 198 13.82 5.73 -18.89
C VAL A 198 12.78 6.83 -18.69
N LYS A 199 11.80 6.95 -19.60
CA LYS A 199 10.72 7.94 -19.46
C LYS A 199 9.89 7.72 -18.20
N SER A 200 9.47 6.51 -17.92
CA SER A 200 8.65 6.18 -16.74
C SER A 200 9.39 6.45 -15.42
N VAL A 201 10.70 6.18 -15.38
CA VAL A 201 11.55 6.53 -14.24
C VAL A 201 11.64 8.04 -14.04
N MET A 202 11.73 8.84 -15.11
CA MET A 202 11.70 10.30 -14.97
C MET A 202 10.35 10.83 -14.48
N PHE A 203 9.23 10.21 -14.89
CA PHE A 203 7.91 10.51 -14.31
C PHE A 203 7.84 10.14 -12.82
N LEU A 204 8.38 8.99 -12.42
CA LEU A 204 8.48 8.61 -11.00
C LEU A 204 9.30 9.64 -10.22
N PHE A 205 10.47 10.02 -10.72
CA PHE A 205 11.32 11.02 -10.07
C PHE A 205 10.65 12.39 -10.01
N SER A 206 9.92 12.78 -11.04
CA SER A 206 9.11 13.99 -11.02
C SER A 206 8.02 13.94 -9.96
N ALA A 207 7.39 12.77 -9.74
CA ALA A 207 6.35 12.63 -8.73
C ALA A 207 6.84 12.93 -7.30
N PHE A 208 8.14 12.81 -7.07
CA PHE A 208 8.83 13.12 -5.81
C PHE A 208 9.71 14.38 -5.87
N GLY A 209 9.63 15.17 -6.95
CA GLY A 209 10.33 16.46 -7.07
C GLY A 209 11.83 16.36 -7.33
N LEU A 210 12.36 15.19 -7.69
CA LEU A 210 13.78 15.02 -8.01
C LEU A 210 14.13 15.68 -9.36
N VAL A 211 13.21 15.61 -10.32
CA VAL A 211 13.34 16.23 -11.63
C VAL A 211 12.09 17.04 -11.96
N ASP A 212 12.25 18.12 -12.71
CA ASP A 212 11.16 18.73 -13.46
C ASP A 212 11.04 18.03 -14.82
N ILE A 213 9.82 17.86 -15.32
CA ILE A 213 9.54 17.31 -16.66
C ILE A 213 8.65 18.25 -17.47
N ALA A 214 8.84 18.24 -18.79
CA ALA A 214 7.93 18.82 -19.76
C ALA A 214 7.52 17.73 -20.75
N TYR A 215 6.21 17.59 -20.97
CA TYR A 215 5.65 16.49 -21.74
C TYR A 215 4.35 16.92 -22.45
N ASN A 216 4.04 16.21 -23.53
CA ASN A 216 2.77 16.30 -24.24
C ASN A 216 1.86 15.13 -23.84
N LEU A 217 0.64 15.11 -24.39
CA LEU A 217 -0.13 13.87 -24.42
C LEU A 217 0.69 12.77 -25.09
N PRO A 218 0.69 11.54 -24.56
CA PRO A 218 1.48 10.46 -25.11
C PRO A 218 0.99 10.09 -26.51
N GLU A 219 1.93 10.04 -27.44
CA GLU A 219 1.73 9.57 -28.81
C GLU A 219 2.97 8.78 -29.24
N ASN A 220 2.75 7.71 -30.00
CA ASN A 220 3.80 6.90 -30.58
C ASN A 220 3.34 6.42 -31.97
N PRO A 221 3.93 6.92 -33.06
CA PRO A 221 3.48 6.60 -34.40
C PRO A 221 3.85 5.18 -34.85
N PHE A 222 4.81 4.53 -34.18
CA PHE A 222 5.36 3.25 -34.62
C PHE A 222 4.83 2.07 -33.79
N LEU A 223 4.85 2.22 -32.45
CA LEU A 223 4.40 1.20 -31.51
C LEU A 223 3.19 1.74 -30.75
N GLN A 224 2.06 1.04 -30.81
CA GLN A 224 0.80 1.47 -30.19
C GLN A 224 0.20 0.30 -29.41
N GLU A 225 -0.12 0.53 -28.15
CA GLU A 225 -0.88 -0.41 -27.33
C GLU A 225 -2.34 -0.40 -27.80
N LYS A 226 -3.04 -1.49 -27.49
CA LYS A 226 -4.45 -1.70 -27.82
C LYS A 226 -5.27 -0.46 -27.47
N GLU A 227 -6.00 0.03 -28.47
CA GLU A 227 -6.95 1.16 -28.36
C GLU A 227 -6.32 2.51 -27.98
N HIS A 228 -4.99 2.62 -28.05
CA HIS A 228 -4.26 3.84 -27.71
C HIS A 228 -3.39 4.32 -28.87
N LYS A 229 -3.17 5.64 -28.96
CA LYS A 229 -2.25 6.25 -29.93
C LYS A 229 -0.79 6.20 -29.50
N TYR A 230 -0.50 5.54 -28.39
CA TYR A 230 0.80 5.44 -27.74
C TYR A 230 1.07 4.00 -27.32
N LEU A 231 2.34 3.64 -27.11
CA LEU A 231 2.70 2.38 -26.50
C LEU A 231 2.62 2.50 -24.98
N SER A 232 3.24 3.54 -24.44
CA SER A 232 3.31 3.81 -23.02
C SER A 232 2.67 5.16 -22.70
N VAL A 233 2.01 5.24 -21.54
CA VAL A 233 1.47 6.51 -21.03
C VAL A 233 2.57 7.57 -20.81
N PHE A 234 3.83 7.15 -20.79
CA PHE A 234 4.99 8.02 -20.61
C PHE A 234 5.60 8.51 -21.92
N ASP A 235 5.09 8.09 -23.09
CA ASP A 235 5.68 8.39 -24.40
C ASP A 235 5.77 9.90 -24.67
N GLY A 236 4.91 10.70 -24.04
CA GLY A 236 4.85 12.15 -24.19
C GLY A 236 6.03 12.94 -23.63
N LEU A 237 6.94 12.34 -22.85
CA LEU A 237 8.07 13.05 -22.23
C LEU A 237 9.02 13.68 -23.27
N GLN A 238 9.18 15.00 -23.22
CA GLN A 238 10.00 15.79 -24.14
C GLN A 238 11.29 16.30 -23.49
N TYR A 239 11.20 16.86 -22.29
CA TYR A 239 12.34 17.45 -21.59
C TYR A 239 12.36 17.08 -20.12
N VAL A 240 13.56 17.00 -19.58
CA VAL A 240 13.81 16.73 -18.16
C VAL A 240 14.90 17.67 -17.65
N ARG A 241 14.82 18.02 -16.37
CA ARG A 241 15.83 18.83 -15.68
C ARG A 241 15.94 18.39 -14.23
N LEU A 242 17.15 18.23 -13.71
CA LEU A 242 17.37 17.97 -12.29
C LEU A 242 16.94 19.17 -11.44
N THR A 243 16.24 18.96 -10.32
CA THR A 243 15.91 20.05 -9.39
C THR A 243 17.00 20.21 -8.32
N ARG A 244 17.01 21.34 -7.61
CA ARG A 244 17.88 21.53 -6.42
C ARG A 244 17.61 20.49 -5.32
N LEU A 245 16.34 20.10 -5.15
CA LEU A 245 15.95 19.04 -4.22
C LEU A 245 16.52 17.69 -4.68
N GLY A 246 16.37 17.38 -5.97
CA GLY A 246 16.95 16.17 -6.56
C GLY A 246 18.45 16.10 -6.40
N ALA A 247 19.18 17.18 -6.70
CA ALA A 247 20.62 17.24 -6.50
C ALA A 247 21.02 16.96 -5.04
N PHE A 248 20.30 17.52 -4.07
CA PHE A 248 20.54 17.24 -2.65
C PHE A 248 20.25 15.78 -2.26
N VAL A 249 19.10 15.27 -2.69
CA VAL A 249 18.67 13.88 -2.47
C VAL A 249 19.70 12.90 -3.03
N LEU A 250 20.27 13.17 -4.20
CA LEU A 250 21.29 12.35 -4.85
C LEU A 250 22.72 12.58 -4.30
N GLY A 251 22.88 13.47 -3.32
CA GLY A 251 24.18 13.79 -2.71
C GLY A 251 25.12 14.63 -3.59
N LEU A 252 24.60 15.28 -4.64
CA LEU A 252 25.36 16.20 -5.50
C LEU A 252 25.58 17.56 -4.84
N THR A 253 24.68 17.95 -3.94
CA THR A 253 24.83 19.14 -3.08
C THR A 253 24.78 18.75 -1.61
N LYS A 254 25.50 19.48 -0.75
CA LYS A 254 25.56 19.21 0.70
C LYS A 254 24.38 19.78 1.47
N GLU A 255 23.78 20.85 0.96
CA GLU A 255 22.77 21.63 1.67
C GLU A 255 21.56 21.89 0.76
N TYR A 256 20.38 21.93 1.38
CA TYR A 256 19.12 22.30 0.74
C TYR A 256 18.27 23.08 1.73
N THR A 257 17.89 24.29 1.36
CA THR A 257 16.97 25.13 2.11
C THR A 257 15.60 25.10 1.44
N MET A 258 14.57 24.76 2.19
CA MET A 258 13.20 24.83 1.72
C MET A 258 12.78 26.30 1.65
N GLU A 259 12.52 26.80 0.45
CA GLU A 259 12.06 28.17 0.24
C GLU A 259 10.52 28.22 0.31
N GLY A 260 10.00 29.11 1.18
CA GLY A 260 8.64 29.65 1.15
C GLY A 260 7.47 28.67 1.07
N ILE A 261 6.88 28.35 2.22
CA ILE A 261 5.42 28.23 2.49
C ILE A 261 5.26 28.17 4.03
N GLU A 262 4.26 28.85 4.60
CA GLU A 262 3.90 28.77 6.03
C GLU A 262 3.25 27.42 6.38
N GLU A 263 3.61 26.79 7.50
CA GLU A 263 2.95 25.55 7.96
C GLU A 263 1.47 25.82 8.25
N GLN A 264 0.56 25.16 7.52
CA GLN A 264 -0.85 25.12 7.94
C GLN A 264 -0.90 24.22 9.18
N LYS A 265 -1.03 24.83 10.36
CA LYS A 265 -1.18 24.12 11.63
C LYS A 265 -2.64 24.16 12.03
N ALA A 266 -3.35 23.04 11.90
CA ALA A 266 -4.60 22.89 12.64
C ALA A 266 -4.28 22.60 14.11
N ASN A 267 -5.04 23.21 15.01
CA ASN A 267 -5.01 22.87 16.43
C ASN A 267 -6.11 21.85 16.73
N LEU A 268 -5.81 20.86 17.59
CA LEU A 268 -6.79 19.86 18.01
C LEU A 268 -7.05 20.01 19.50
N ILE A 269 -8.31 20.24 19.83
CA ILE A 269 -8.76 20.42 21.21
C ILE A 269 -9.59 19.19 21.58
N LEU A 270 -9.13 18.46 22.60
CA LEU A 270 -9.81 17.29 23.13
C LEU A 270 -10.65 17.72 24.33
N ASP A 271 -11.91 17.32 24.35
CA ASP A 271 -12.79 17.56 25.49
C ASP A 271 -12.32 16.74 26.72
N GLU A 272 -12.38 17.36 27.91
CA GLU A 272 -11.90 16.75 29.16
C GLU A 272 -12.93 15.78 29.79
N GLY A 273 -14.21 15.96 29.49
CA GLY A 273 -15.32 15.18 30.06
C GLY A 273 -16.02 14.27 29.06
N ARG A 274 -15.76 14.40 27.76
CA ARG A 274 -16.37 13.62 26.68
C ARG A 274 -15.33 13.20 25.64
N LEU A 275 -15.60 12.13 24.92
CA LEU A 275 -14.77 11.68 23.79
C LEU A 275 -15.10 12.48 22.52
N LEU A 276 -14.94 13.80 22.60
CA LEU A 276 -15.17 14.75 21.52
C LEU A 276 -13.87 15.46 21.16
N ILE A 277 -13.65 15.68 19.87
CA ILE A 277 -12.48 16.41 19.35
C ILE A 277 -12.97 17.56 18.49
N HIS A 278 -12.44 18.75 18.76
CA HIS A 278 -12.62 19.95 17.95
C HIS A 278 -11.32 20.25 17.18
N MET A 279 -11.43 20.58 15.89
CA MET A 279 -10.31 20.93 15.02
C MET A 279 -10.44 22.38 14.56
N GLU A 280 -9.47 23.21 14.95
CA GLU A 280 -9.36 24.61 14.53
C GLU A 280 -8.35 24.71 13.38
N GLY A 281 -8.76 25.28 12.24
CA GLY A 281 -7.93 25.36 11.04
C GLY A 281 -8.04 24.13 10.14
N GLU A 282 -7.20 24.09 9.10
CA GLU A 282 -7.15 22.96 8.16
C GLU A 282 -5.79 22.26 8.22
N ASP A 283 -5.84 20.95 8.46
CA ASP A 283 -4.70 20.04 8.34
C ASP A 283 -5.23 18.69 7.86
N VAL A 284 -4.83 18.32 6.65
CA VAL A 284 -5.32 17.10 5.97
C VAL A 284 -4.89 15.84 6.73
N LEU A 285 -3.67 15.81 7.29
CA LEU A 285 -3.17 14.66 8.03
C LEU A 285 -3.99 14.43 9.30
N LYS A 286 -4.26 15.51 10.05
CA LYS A 286 -5.08 15.46 11.26
C LYS A 286 -6.52 15.08 10.94
N ARG A 287 -7.10 15.64 9.87
CA ARG A 287 -8.45 15.29 9.40
C ARG A 287 -8.58 13.79 9.09
N LEU A 288 -7.65 13.24 8.30
CA LEU A 288 -7.65 11.81 7.97
C LEU A 288 -7.51 10.93 9.21
N ALA A 289 -6.65 11.34 10.16
CA ALA A 289 -6.51 10.64 11.44
C ALA A 289 -7.84 10.62 12.22
N LEU A 290 -8.53 11.76 12.32
CA LEU A 290 -9.83 11.87 12.99
C LEU A 290 -10.90 11.00 12.33
N GLU A 291 -10.98 11.01 10.99
CA GLU A 291 -11.94 10.20 10.22
C GLU A 291 -11.70 8.69 10.38
N LYS A 292 -10.48 8.26 10.71
CA LYS A 292 -10.15 6.85 10.95
C LYS A 292 -10.52 6.34 12.34
N ILE A 293 -10.61 7.23 13.33
CA ILE A 293 -10.86 6.84 14.72
C ILE A 293 -12.22 7.27 15.26
N GLY A 294 -12.90 8.17 14.54
CA GLY A 294 -14.11 8.84 15.02
C GLY A 294 -15.12 9.08 13.91
N GLU A 295 -16.33 9.38 14.35
CA GLU A 295 -17.42 9.79 13.50
C GLU A 295 -17.44 11.31 13.36
N LYS A 296 -17.52 11.79 12.11
CA LYS A 296 -17.60 13.22 11.81
C LYS A 296 -19.01 13.74 12.15
N MET A 297 -19.11 14.64 13.12
CA MET A 297 -20.37 15.29 13.51
C MET A 297 -20.60 16.60 12.73
N SER A 298 -19.51 17.32 12.43
CA SER A 298 -19.50 18.51 11.58
C SER A 298 -18.11 18.69 10.95
N ASN A 299 -17.88 19.76 10.19
CA ASN A 299 -16.57 20.01 9.58
C ASN A 299 -15.41 20.14 10.58
N ALA A 300 -15.70 20.58 11.81
CA ALA A 300 -14.70 20.80 12.84
C ALA A 300 -14.85 19.88 14.06
N HIS A 301 -15.90 19.04 14.13
CA HIS A 301 -16.19 18.24 15.33
C HIS A 301 -16.29 16.75 15.02
N TYR A 302 -15.63 15.95 15.86
CA TYR A 302 -15.58 14.50 15.76
C TYR A 302 -15.97 13.88 17.09
N ARG A 303 -16.72 12.79 17.03
CA ARG A 303 -17.08 11.96 18.19
C ARG A 303 -16.36 10.63 18.11
N VAL A 304 -15.78 10.19 19.21
CA VAL A 304 -15.13 8.89 19.33
C VAL A 304 -15.88 8.04 20.35
N ASP A 305 -16.08 6.78 20.01
CA ASP A 305 -16.62 5.73 20.88
C ASP A 305 -16.02 4.38 20.47
N TYR A 306 -16.39 3.31 21.15
CA TYR A 306 -15.86 1.98 20.84
C TYR A 306 -16.20 1.54 19.41
N ASN A 307 -17.40 1.87 18.90
CA ASN A 307 -17.84 1.43 17.58
C ASN A 307 -17.05 2.15 16.48
N SER A 308 -16.94 3.47 16.56
CA SER A 308 -16.16 4.29 15.62
C SER A 308 -14.67 3.98 15.69
N PHE A 309 -14.11 3.82 16.89
CA PHE A 309 -12.69 3.51 17.04
C PHE A 309 -12.34 2.11 16.55
N LEU A 310 -13.16 1.09 16.85
CA LEU A 310 -12.90 -0.30 16.44
C LEU A 310 -13.40 -0.62 15.02
N LYS A 311 -14.04 0.33 14.34
CA LYS A 311 -14.49 0.18 12.95
C LYS A 311 -13.32 -0.23 12.05
N GLU A 312 -13.49 -1.26 11.23
CA GLU A 312 -12.45 -1.80 10.33
C GLU A 312 -11.22 -2.42 11.04
N CYS A 313 -11.29 -2.72 12.35
CA CYS A 313 -10.28 -3.52 13.04
C CYS A 313 -10.65 -5.01 13.01
N PHE A 314 -9.74 -5.85 12.52
CA PHE A 314 -9.94 -7.30 12.41
C PHE A 314 -8.93 -8.10 13.26
N CYS A 315 -7.85 -7.46 13.70
CA CYS A 315 -6.85 -8.05 14.57
C CYS A 315 -6.29 -7.04 15.58
N GLU A 316 -5.54 -7.54 16.57
CA GLU A 316 -4.87 -6.71 17.59
C GLU A 316 -3.97 -5.63 16.98
N LYS A 317 -3.28 -5.96 15.88
CA LYS A 317 -2.38 -5.03 15.19
C LYS A 317 -3.10 -3.79 14.68
N ASP A 318 -4.34 -3.93 14.20
CA ASP A 318 -5.14 -2.80 13.69
C ASP A 318 -5.46 -1.81 14.82
N ILE A 319 -5.79 -2.35 16.00
CA ILE A 319 -6.08 -1.55 17.20
C ILE A 319 -4.82 -0.79 17.63
N GLN A 320 -3.68 -1.47 17.72
CA GLN A 320 -2.40 -0.85 18.06
C GLN A 320 -2.01 0.26 17.07
N GLN A 321 -2.26 0.05 15.78
CA GLN A 321 -2.02 1.05 14.74
C GLN A 321 -2.90 2.30 14.91
N LYS A 322 -4.20 2.13 15.22
CA LYS A 322 -5.09 3.27 15.50
C LYS A 322 -4.69 4.04 16.75
N ILE A 323 -4.24 3.35 17.79
CA ILE A 323 -3.71 4.00 19.01
C ILE A 323 -2.44 4.79 18.68
N THR A 324 -1.55 4.23 17.87
CA THR A 324 -0.32 4.92 17.42
C THR A 324 -0.68 6.16 16.62
N LEU A 325 -1.61 6.05 15.68
CA LEU A 325 -2.14 7.17 14.90
C LEU A 325 -2.74 8.27 15.78
N PHE A 326 -3.52 7.91 16.80
CA PHE A 326 -4.05 8.86 17.76
C PHE A 326 -2.91 9.64 18.45
N LYS A 327 -1.88 8.93 18.94
CA LYS A 327 -0.76 9.56 19.63
C LYS A 327 0.09 10.45 18.71
N ASP A 328 0.24 10.04 17.45
CA ASP A 328 1.09 10.71 16.46
C ASP A 328 0.51 11.98 15.87
N TYR A 329 -0.81 12.01 15.66
CA TYR A 329 -1.50 13.07 14.91
C TYR A 329 -2.52 13.85 15.75
N ILE A 330 -3.04 13.26 16.83
CA ILE A 330 -4.11 13.87 17.63
C ILE A 330 -3.54 14.41 18.93
N SER A 331 -3.08 13.55 19.82
CA SER A 331 -2.43 13.97 21.06
C SER A 331 -1.58 12.87 21.68
N SER A 332 -0.32 13.19 21.95
CA SER A 332 0.60 12.32 22.69
C SER A 332 0.34 12.31 24.19
N LYS A 333 -0.36 13.33 24.72
CA LYS A 333 -0.73 13.48 26.14
C LYS A 333 -2.20 13.90 26.24
N PRO A 334 -3.15 12.98 25.96
CA PRO A 334 -4.56 13.33 25.96
C PRO A 334 -5.12 13.44 27.40
N PRO A 335 -6.28 14.09 27.60
CA PRO A 335 -6.95 14.16 28.91
C PRO A 335 -7.26 12.78 29.50
N GLN A 336 -7.50 12.71 30.82
CA GLN A 336 -7.64 11.43 31.53
C GLN A 336 -8.76 10.54 30.97
N ILE A 337 -9.88 11.12 30.52
CA ILE A 337 -10.98 10.35 29.92
C ILE A 337 -10.54 9.58 28.68
N TRP A 338 -9.67 10.18 27.85
CA TRP A 338 -9.12 9.57 26.65
C TRP A 338 -8.11 8.49 26.98
N GLN A 339 -7.25 8.72 27.98
CA GLN A 339 -6.32 7.70 28.47
C GLN A 339 -7.09 6.47 28.95
N ASN A 340 -8.12 6.68 29.78
CA ASN A 340 -8.97 5.61 30.28
C ASN A 340 -9.70 4.85 29.14
N PHE A 341 -10.14 5.57 28.11
CA PHE A 341 -10.76 4.96 26.93
C PHE A 341 -9.78 4.07 26.15
N LEU A 342 -8.58 4.58 25.85
CA LEU A 342 -7.55 3.83 25.11
C LEU A 342 -7.07 2.61 25.91
N ASP A 343 -6.84 2.77 27.21
CA ASP A 343 -6.50 1.65 28.11
C ASP A 343 -7.64 0.64 28.20
N GLY A 344 -8.88 1.13 28.21
CA GLY A 344 -10.08 0.31 28.19
C GLY A 344 -10.19 -0.54 26.92
N ILE A 345 -9.79 0.00 25.76
CA ILE A 345 -9.71 -0.77 24.51
C ILE A 345 -8.65 -1.87 24.63
N LEU A 346 -7.44 -1.53 25.09
CA LEU A 346 -6.34 -2.49 25.22
C LEU A 346 -6.68 -3.64 26.16
N LYS A 347 -7.33 -3.36 27.30
CA LYS A 347 -7.78 -4.37 28.27
C LYS A 347 -8.86 -5.30 27.73
N LYS A 348 -9.57 -4.91 26.68
CA LYS A 348 -10.66 -5.67 26.07
C LYS A 348 -10.22 -6.42 24.81
N ILE A 349 -8.92 -6.44 24.49
CA ILE A 349 -8.38 -7.26 23.40
C ILE A 349 -8.55 -8.74 23.74
N ASN A 350 -9.01 -9.53 22.77
CA ASN A 350 -9.18 -10.98 22.86
C ASN A 350 -9.87 -11.44 24.16
N PRO A 351 -11.10 -10.98 24.46
CA PRO A 351 -11.77 -11.28 25.72
C PRO A 351 -12.22 -12.75 25.84
N LEU A 352 -12.08 -13.53 24.76
CA LEU A 352 -12.49 -14.93 24.66
C LEU A 352 -11.27 -15.79 24.32
N THR A 353 -11.13 -16.91 25.03
CA THR A 353 -10.12 -17.93 24.74
C THR A 353 -10.75 -19.15 24.10
N ILE A 354 -10.02 -19.77 23.16
CA ILE A 354 -10.48 -21.01 22.52
C ILE A 354 -10.20 -22.18 23.46
N GLU A 355 -11.27 -22.85 23.92
CA GLU A 355 -11.19 -24.11 24.66
C GLU A 355 -11.25 -25.29 23.66
N LYS A 356 -10.08 -25.84 23.29
CA LYS A 356 -9.96 -26.87 22.23
C LYS A 356 -10.41 -28.27 22.66
N GLU A 357 -10.49 -28.53 23.95
CA GLU A 357 -10.73 -29.88 24.49
C GLU A 357 -12.21 -30.21 24.73
N MET A 358 -13.12 -29.33 24.29
CA MET A 358 -14.57 -29.53 24.42
C MET A 358 -15.17 -29.97 23.09
N THR A 359 -15.89 -31.09 23.10
CA THR A 359 -16.68 -31.56 21.95
C THR A 359 -18.16 -31.28 22.20
N VAL A 360 -18.85 -30.81 21.18
CA VAL A 360 -20.30 -30.55 21.22
C VAL A 360 -21.05 -31.74 20.63
N TYR A 361 -22.00 -32.30 21.37
CA TYR A 361 -22.92 -33.33 20.87
C TYR A 361 -24.36 -32.82 20.95
N LYS A 362 -25.19 -33.29 20.02
CA LYS A 362 -26.63 -33.02 20.02
C LYS A 362 -27.36 -34.26 20.49
N LEU A 363 -28.18 -34.13 21.52
CA LEU A 363 -29.07 -35.20 21.95
C LEU A 363 -30.14 -35.40 20.88
N ILE A 364 -30.49 -36.67 20.64
CA ILE A 364 -31.72 -37.00 19.91
C ILE A 364 -32.93 -36.46 20.68
N PRO A 365 -34.06 -36.15 20.01
CA PRO A 365 -35.26 -35.60 20.64
C PRO A 365 -36.03 -36.68 21.42
N ASP A 366 -35.37 -37.28 22.40
CA ASP A 366 -35.91 -38.27 23.31
C ASP A 366 -36.08 -37.65 24.70
N LYS A 367 -37.32 -37.59 25.18
CA LYS A 367 -37.68 -36.98 26.46
C LYS A 367 -37.02 -37.70 27.63
N GLU A 368 -36.84 -39.01 27.54
CA GLU A 368 -36.24 -39.80 28.61
C GLU A 368 -34.74 -39.52 28.70
N LEU A 369 -34.01 -39.59 27.59
CA LEU A 369 -32.59 -39.25 27.54
C LEU A 369 -32.32 -37.80 27.98
N ILE A 370 -33.15 -36.85 27.54
CA ILE A 370 -33.02 -35.44 27.93
C ILE A 370 -33.21 -35.29 29.45
N SER A 371 -34.24 -35.94 30.02
CA SER A 371 -34.49 -35.95 31.45
C SER A 371 -33.34 -36.61 32.22
N LEU A 372 -32.80 -37.72 31.71
CA LEU A 372 -31.69 -38.45 32.32
C LEU A 372 -30.41 -37.61 32.38
N ILE A 373 -30.01 -37.00 31.26
CA ILE A 373 -28.86 -36.09 31.18
C ILE A 373 -29.05 -34.89 32.13
N ALA A 374 -30.30 -34.44 32.33
CA ALA A 374 -30.61 -33.33 33.23
C ALA A 374 -30.60 -33.71 34.71
N THR A 375 -30.84 -34.97 35.07
CA THR A 375 -31.12 -35.42 36.45
C THR A 375 -30.05 -36.34 37.05
N ASP A 376 -29.33 -37.13 36.26
CA ASP A 376 -28.31 -38.07 36.75
C ASP A 376 -27.08 -37.36 37.35
N GLU A 377 -26.76 -37.69 38.60
CA GLU A 377 -25.70 -37.05 39.39
C GLU A 377 -24.27 -37.33 38.89
N LEU A 378 -24.04 -38.39 38.12
CA LEU A 378 -22.73 -38.68 37.52
C LEU A 378 -22.58 -37.97 36.18
N LEU A 379 -23.61 -37.97 35.34
CA LEU A 379 -23.61 -37.29 34.05
C LEU A 379 -23.48 -35.77 34.22
N LYS A 380 -24.20 -35.17 35.19
CA LYS A 380 -24.10 -33.73 35.51
C LYS A 380 -22.69 -33.24 35.82
N LYS A 381 -21.82 -34.10 36.37
CA LYS A 381 -20.43 -33.73 36.72
C LYS A 381 -19.53 -33.57 35.48
N TYR A 382 -19.88 -34.23 34.38
CA TYR A 382 -19.03 -34.31 33.19
C TYR A 382 -19.63 -33.64 31.96
N ILE A 383 -20.94 -33.35 31.99
CA ILE A 383 -21.70 -32.75 30.91
C ILE A 383 -22.07 -31.31 31.26
N LEU A 384 -21.67 -30.38 30.40
CA LEU A 384 -22.24 -29.03 30.40
C LEU A 384 -23.44 -29.00 29.45
N LYS A 385 -24.60 -28.59 29.97
CA LYS A 385 -25.83 -28.46 29.19
C LYS A 385 -25.83 -27.14 28.42
N ALA A 386 -26.22 -27.19 27.15
CA ALA A 386 -26.36 -26.04 26.28
C ALA A 386 -27.76 -26.02 25.62
N GLU A 387 -28.08 -24.91 24.96
CA GLU A 387 -29.36 -24.74 24.26
C GLU A 387 -29.55 -25.73 23.09
N ASP A 388 -30.80 -25.92 22.69
CA ASP A 388 -31.25 -26.88 21.67
C ASP A 388 -30.86 -28.35 21.93
N CYS A 389 -30.91 -28.77 23.20
CA CYS A 389 -30.55 -30.14 23.61
C CYS A 389 -29.11 -30.51 23.21
N ARG A 390 -28.19 -29.54 23.20
CA ARG A 390 -26.76 -29.77 23.01
C ARG A 390 -26.07 -29.96 24.35
N ILE A 391 -24.99 -30.72 24.33
CA ILE A 391 -24.12 -30.95 25.47
C ILE A 391 -22.66 -30.71 25.09
N LEU A 392 -21.88 -30.14 26.00
CA LEU A 392 -20.43 -30.05 25.88
C LEU A 392 -19.77 -31.03 26.84
N ILE A 393 -18.81 -31.77 26.31
CA ILE A 393 -18.06 -32.78 27.05
C ILE A 393 -16.57 -32.52 26.82
N LYS A 394 -15.79 -32.46 27.91
CA LYS A 394 -14.33 -32.48 27.81
C LYS A 394 -13.87 -33.82 27.26
N ALA A 395 -12.92 -33.84 26.34
CA ALA A 395 -12.36 -35.05 25.75
C ALA A 395 -11.95 -36.10 26.81
N ALA A 396 -11.34 -35.65 27.91
CA ALA A 396 -10.92 -36.50 29.02
C ALA A 396 -12.07 -37.25 29.75
N ASN A 397 -13.33 -36.78 29.61
CA ASN A 397 -14.49 -37.33 30.29
C ASN A 397 -15.39 -38.20 29.40
N ILE A 398 -15.11 -38.29 28.09
CA ILE A 398 -15.92 -39.05 27.13
C ILE A 398 -16.11 -40.51 27.57
N ASN A 399 -15.03 -41.19 27.94
CA ASN A 399 -15.09 -42.60 28.35
C ASN A 399 -15.93 -42.82 29.62
N LYS A 400 -15.91 -41.86 30.55
CA LYS A 400 -16.72 -41.92 31.78
C LYS A 400 -18.21 -41.79 31.46
N ILE A 401 -18.54 -40.90 30.52
CA ILE A 401 -19.91 -40.69 30.06
C ILE A 401 -20.41 -41.89 29.26
N LYS A 402 -19.62 -42.43 28.30
CA LYS A 402 -19.96 -43.65 27.55
C LYS A 402 -20.27 -44.80 28.49
N LYS A 403 -19.43 -45.00 29.52
CA LYS A 403 -19.66 -46.04 30.53
C LYS A 403 -20.98 -45.84 31.28
N ARG A 404 -21.23 -44.62 31.77
CA ARG A 404 -22.46 -44.31 32.54
C ARG A 404 -23.73 -44.43 31.69
N LEU A 405 -23.70 -43.94 30.45
CA LEU A 405 -24.79 -44.12 29.50
C LEU A 405 -25.04 -45.60 29.20
N GLY A 406 -23.98 -46.39 29.04
CA GLY A 406 -24.07 -47.84 28.87
C GLY A 406 -24.73 -48.57 30.05
N GLU A 407 -24.39 -48.19 31.29
CA GLU A 407 -25.05 -48.70 32.52
C GLU A 407 -26.56 -48.38 32.53
N LEU A 408 -26.98 -47.31 31.86
CA LEU A 408 -28.35 -46.83 31.79
C LEU A 408 -29.07 -47.30 30.51
N GLY A 409 -28.47 -48.22 29.74
CA GLY A 409 -29.07 -48.81 28.53
C GLY A 409 -28.82 -48.04 27.22
N TYR A 410 -28.01 -46.98 27.24
CA TYR A 410 -27.68 -46.19 26.07
C TYR A 410 -26.29 -46.55 25.53
N PHE A 411 -26.24 -47.07 24.30
CA PHE A 411 -24.98 -47.37 23.63
C PHE A 411 -24.50 -46.19 22.78
N VAL A 412 -23.24 -45.80 22.93
CA VAL A 412 -22.64 -44.68 22.22
C VAL A 412 -21.28 -45.08 21.64
N ASP A 413 -21.26 -45.40 20.35
CA ASP A 413 -20.03 -45.72 19.62
C ASP A 413 -19.28 -44.43 19.23
N HIS A 414 -19.99 -43.50 18.62
CA HIS A 414 -19.44 -42.24 18.11
C HIS A 414 -19.67 -41.09 19.09
N MET A 415 -18.72 -40.93 20.01
CA MET A 415 -18.43 -39.67 20.72
C MET A 415 -16.93 -39.45 20.70
#